data_AF-A0A2N5IW83-F1
#
_entry.id   AF-A0A2N5IW83-F1
#
_cell.length_a   1.000
_cell.length_b   1.000
_cell.length_c   1.000
_cell.angle_alpha   90.00
_cell.angle_beta   90.00
_cell.angle_gamma   90.00
#
_symmetry.space_group_name_H-M   'P 1'
#
loop_
_entity.id
_entity.type
_entity.pdbx_description
1 polymer ?
#
loop_
_entity_poly.entity_id
_entity_poly.type
_entity_poly.pdbx_seq_one_letter_code
_entity_poly.pdbx_strand_id
1 'polypeptide(L)'
;MLTAVTLLAACIAVTAMPTSLLPRPWSDVASNAGDGSSRTLPTTSDHPEFTGPHKYEALDAWNNLHTELGRSILEDGTVTPDELAEVRKAYNACLSVYGMQVRTITDGDGNPIGESVVPVRGSMDDRRQSSIVDQCRIESDYQWLEPLAGA
;
A
#
# COMPACT_ATOMS: atom_id res chain seq x y z
N MET A 1 -39.86 -40.50 -31.75
CA MET A 1 -39.97 -39.56 -30.60
C MET A 1 -39.10 -40.09 -29.46
N LEU A 2 -37.93 -39.49 -29.24
CA LEU A 2 -37.45 -38.97 -27.96
C LEU A 2 -36.03 -38.43 -28.22
N THR A 3 -35.89 -37.12 -28.08
CA THR A 3 -34.67 -36.33 -28.19
C THR A 3 -33.79 -36.57 -26.96
N ALA A 4 -32.54 -37.01 -27.15
CA ALA A 4 -31.53 -37.02 -26.10
C ALA A 4 -30.69 -35.73 -26.20
N VAL A 5 -30.80 -34.91 -25.17
CA VAL A 5 -30.13 -33.61 -25.01
C VAL A 5 -28.65 -33.85 -24.70
N THR A 6 -27.77 -33.44 -25.61
CA THR A 6 -26.32 -33.39 -25.38
C THR A 6 -25.97 -32.17 -24.53
N LEU A 7 -25.64 -32.40 -23.25
CA LEU A 7 -25.03 -31.41 -22.36
C LEU A 7 -23.57 -31.19 -22.78
N LEU A 8 -23.30 -30.05 -23.39
CA LEU A 8 -21.95 -29.58 -23.74
C LEU A 8 -21.29 -29.00 -22.48
N ALA A 9 -20.44 -29.77 -21.81
CA ALA A 9 -19.60 -29.27 -20.73
C ALA A 9 -18.36 -28.58 -21.33
N ALA A 10 -18.35 -27.25 -21.33
CA ALA A 10 -17.19 -26.46 -21.73
C ALA A 10 -16.16 -26.46 -20.59
N CYS A 11 -15.11 -27.27 -20.71
CA CYS A 11 -13.93 -27.19 -19.86
C CYS A 11 -13.13 -25.93 -20.24
N ILE A 12 -13.29 -24.83 -19.48
CA ILE A 12 -12.38 -23.69 -19.56
C ILE A 12 -11.08 -24.12 -18.89
N ALA A 13 -10.09 -24.52 -19.70
CA ALA A 13 -8.73 -24.70 -19.24
C ALA A 13 -8.12 -23.32 -18.99
N VAL A 14 -8.19 -22.85 -17.73
CA VAL A 14 -7.43 -21.68 -17.29
C VAL A 14 -5.97 -22.12 -17.17
N THR A 15 -5.18 -21.90 -18.22
CA THR A 15 -3.73 -22.03 -18.16
C THR A 15 -3.18 -20.90 -17.30
N ALA A 16 -3.04 -21.15 -16.00
CA ALA A 16 -2.27 -20.30 -15.11
C ALA A 16 -0.80 -20.35 -15.56
N MET A 17 -0.33 -19.27 -16.19
CA MET A 17 1.10 -19.10 -16.43
C MET A 17 1.80 -18.87 -15.09
N PRO A 18 2.86 -19.62 -14.74
CA PRO A 18 3.65 -19.32 -13.56
C PRO A 18 4.45 -18.03 -13.81
N THR A 19 4.02 -16.91 -13.24
CA THR A 19 4.72 -15.61 -13.27
C THR A 19 5.95 -15.57 -12.35
N SER A 20 6.35 -16.69 -11.78
CA SER A 20 7.51 -16.79 -10.90
C SER A 20 8.78 -17.04 -11.72
N LEU A 21 9.47 -15.97 -12.17
CA LEU A 21 10.93 -15.93 -12.41
C LEU A 21 11.43 -14.57 -12.97
N LEU A 22 10.85 -13.44 -12.56
CA LEU A 22 11.55 -12.15 -12.70
C LEU A 22 12.36 -11.91 -11.42
N PRO A 23 13.68 -11.66 -11.50
CA PRO A 23 14.47 -11.27 -10.33
C PRO A 23 13.83 -10.01 -9.74
N ARG A 24 13.52 -10.04 -8.45
CA ARG A 24 13.04 -8.87 -7.70
C ARG A 24 14.29 -8.04 -7.35
N PRO A 25 14.59 -6.92 -8.03
CA PRO A 25 15.85 -6.18 -7.85
C PRO A 25 15.98 -5.50 -6.47
N TRP A 26 14.96 -5.58 -5.62
CA TRP A 26 14.81 -4.80 -4.40
C TRP A 26 15.00 -5.61 -3.11
N SER A 27 15.53 -6.84 -3.18
CA SER A 27 15.74 -7.72 -2.02
C SER A 27 16.88 -7.28 -1.08
N ASP A 28 17.73 -6.34 -1.50
CA ASP A 28 18.96 -6.01 -0.78
C ASP A 28 19.05 -4.50 -0.51
N VAL A 29 18.48 -4.03 0.61
CA VAL A 29 18.73 -2.67 1.14
C VAL A 29 19.00 -2.74 2.64
N ALA A 30 20.14 -2.18 3.06
CA ALA A 30 20.60 -2.15 4.45
C ALA A 30 19.99 -0.96 5.22
N SER A 31 19.40 -1.24 6.38
CA SER A 31 18.53 -0.36 7.18
C SER A 31 19.24 0.76 7.97
N ASN A 32 20.29 1.40 7.45
CA ASN A 32 21.07 2.34 8.24
C ASN A 32 21.53 3.59 7.46
N ALA A 33 20.63 4.55 7.30
CA ALA A 33 20.95 5.93 6.93
C ALA A 33 20.95 6.82 8.19
N GLY A 34 22.13 7.32 8.58
CA GLY A 34 22.31 8.31 9.64
C GLY A 34 22.62 9.69 9.05
N ASP A 35 22.25 10.73 9.81
CA ASP A 35 22.18 12.15 9.46
C ASP A 35 23.38 12.76 8.71
N GLY A 36 23.04 13.66 7.79
CA GLY A 36 23.83 14.87 7.53
C GLY A 36 25.00 14.74 6.56
N SER A 37 24.73 14.64 5.26
CA SER A 37 25.68 15.06 4.23
C SER A 37 24.96 15.30 2.91
N SER A 38 25.34 16.36 2.18
CA SER A 38 24.98 16.67 0.79
C SER A 38 25.55 15.64 -0.20
N ARG A 39 25.51 14.37 0.18
CA ARG A 39 26.03 13.23 -0.56
C ARG A 39 24.86 12.62 -1.31
N THR A 40 25.02 12.46 -2.61
CA THR A 40 24.11 11.64 -3.42
C THR A 40 24.00 10.28 -2.74
N LEU A 41 22.79 9.95 -2.28
CA LEU A 41 22.56 8.71 -1.57
C LEU A 41 22.69 7.55 -2.57
N PRO A 42 23.44 6.50 -2.24
CA PRO A 42 23.47 5.31 -3.07
C PRO A 42 22.08 4.67 -2.96
N THR A 43 21.32 4.78 -4.03
CA THR A 43 20.05 4.07 -4.18
C THR A 43 20.31 2.83 -5.01
N THR A 44 19.68 1.72 -4.62
CA THR A 44 19.73 0.46 -5.36
C THR A 44 18.64 0.38 -6.43
N SER A 45 17.87 1.46 -6.58
CA SER A 45 16.63 1.55 -7.35
C SER A 45 16.61 2.88 -8.11
N ASP A 46 16.22 2.86 -9.38
CA ASP A 46 15.91 4.08 -10.12
C ASP A 46 14.80 4.84 -9.37
N HIS A 47 15.03 6.11 -9.05
CA HIS A 47 14.11 6.98 -8.33
C HIS A 47 14.11 8.38 -8.92
N PRO A 48 13.02 9.15 -8.77
CA PRO A 48 12.99 10.55 -9.16
C PRO A 48 13.92 11.38 -8.28
N GLU A 49 14.34 12.54 -8.79
CA GLU A 49 15.12 13.48 -8.00
C GLU A 49 14.23 14.17 -6.96
N PHE A 50 14.30 13.71 -5.71
CA PHE A 50 13.57 14.33 -4.60
C PHE A 50 14.23 15.64 -4.16
N THR A 51 13.43 16.70 -4.06
CA THR A 51 13.87 18.03 -3.61
C THR A 51 13.00 18.54 -2.46
N GLY A 52 13.36 19.67 -1.85
CA GLY A 52 12.60 20.24 -0.73
C GLY A 52 12.98 19.71 0.66
N PRO A 53 12.25 20.14 1.71
CA PRO A 53 12.58 19.82 3.10
C PRO A 53 12.42 18.34 3.46
N HIS A 54 11.49 17.63 2.79
CA HIS A 54 11.13 16.24 3.07
C HIS A 54 11.78 15.22 2.12
N LYS A 55 12.85 15.61 1.42
CA LYS A 55 13.46 14.77 0.38
C LYS A 55 14.05 13.46 0.91
N TYR A 56 14.46 13.41 2.17
CA TYR A 56 15.04 12.20 2.76
C TYR A 56 13.96 11.20 3.13
N GLU A 57 12.83 11.69 3.62
CA GLU A 57 11.63 10.91 3.92
C GLU A 57 10.99 10.37 2.65
N ALA A 58 10.93 11.19 1.58
CA ALA A 58 10.47 10.74 0.27
C ALA A 58 11.38 9.65 -0.31
N LEU A 59 12.71 9.80 -0.17
CA LEU A 59 13.63 8.77 -0.63
C LEU A 59 13.52 7.48 0.18
N ASP A 60 13.41 7.58 1.50
CA ASP A 60 13.22 6.41 2.37
C ASP A 60 11.91 5.69 2.02
N ALA A 61 10.82 6.43 1.87
CA ALA A 61 9.55 5.90 1.38
C ALA A 61 9.75 5.18 0.05
N TRP A 62 10.35 5.83 -0.97
CA TRP A 62 10.58 5.25 -2.29
C TRP A 62 11.29 3.89 -2.27
N ASN A 63 12.30 3.76 -1.41
CA ASN A 63 13.07 2.53 -1.26
C ASN A 63 12.27 1.40 -0.61
N ASN A 64 11.21 1.73 0.13
CA ASN A 64 10.36 0.78 0.82
C ASN A 64 8.95 0.62 0.20
N LEU A 65 8.68 1.24 -0.95
CA LEU A 65 7.43 1.05 -1.69
C LEU A 65 7.37 -0.32 -2.40
N HIS A 66 6.25 -1.02 -2.24
CA HIS A 66 6.00 -2.36 -2.78
C HIS A 66 5.04 -2.35 -3.98
N THR A 67 4.29 -1.27 -4.18
CA THR A 67 3.23 -1.18 -5.17
C THR A 67 3.58 -0.21 -6.30
N GLU A 68 3.04 -0.48 -7.49
CA GLU A 68 3.14 0.45 -8.62
C GLU A 68 2.38 1.75 -8.35
N LEU A 69 1.23 1.68 -7.67
CA LEU A 69 0.45 2.84 -7.24
C LEU A 69 1.26 3.76 -6.33
N GLY A 70 1.92 3.20 -5.32
CA GLY A 70 2.74 3.99 -4.42
C GLY A 70 3.90 4.67 -5.13
N ARG A 71 4.52 3.98 -6.11
CA ARG A 71 5.59 4.54 -6.93
C ARG A 71 5.10 5.66 -7.84
N SER A 72 3.96 5.50 -8.49
CA SER A 72 3.39 6.54 -9.34
C SER A 72 2.99 7.79 -8.56
N ILE A 73 2.50 7.61 -7.33
CA ILE A 73 2.15 8.74 -6.44
C ILE A 73 3.39 9.51 -6.03
N LEU A 74 4.47 8.81 -5.65
CA LEU A 74 5.66 9.48 -5.15
C LEU A 74 6.59 9.98 -6.27
N GLU A 75 6.24 9.78 -7.55
CA GLU A 75 7.10 10.08 -8.69
C GLU A 75 7.43 11.58 -8.81
N ASP A 76 6.51 12.46 -8.43
CA ASP A 76 6.71 13.91 -8.44
C ASP A 76 7.26 14.47 -7.12
N GLY A 77 7.49 13.60 -6.13
CA GLY A 77 8.01 13.94 -4.81
C GLY A 77 7.03 14.56 -3.83
N THR A 78 5.73 14.65 -4.17
CA THR A 78 4.68 15.16 -3.31
C THR A 78 3.57 14.13 -3.17
N VAL A 79 2.94 14.04 -1.99
CA VAL A 79 1.73 13.22 -1.83
C VAL A 79 0.55 14.14 -1.57
N THR A 80 -0.37 14.21 -2.52
CA THR A 80 -1.59 15.00 -2.37
C THR A 80 -2.64 14.27 -1.53
N PRO A 81 -3.64 14.99 -0.97
CA PRO A 81 -4.75 14.34 -0.26
C PRO A 81 -5.55 13.37 -1.13
N ASP A 82 -5.69 13.66 -2.43
CA ASP A 82 -6.43 12.82 -3.37
C ASP A 82 -5.66 11.52 -3.67
N GLU A 83 -4.35 11.60 -3.86
CA GLU A 83 -3.49 10.43 -4.03
C GLU A 83 -3.46 9.57 -2.75
N LEU A 84 -3.33 10.19 -1.58
CA LEU A 84 -3.44 9.46 -0.32
C LEU A 84 -4.82 8.78 -0.19
N ALA A 85 -5.89 9.39 -0.68
CA ALA A 85 -7.20 8.77 -0.70
C ALA A 85 -7.26 7.53 -1.62
N GLU A 86 -6.47 7.46 -2.70
CA GLU A 86 -6.34 6.26 -3.52
C GLU A 86 -5.60 5.14 -2.79
N VAL A 87 -4.49 5.46 -2.13
CA VAL A 87 -3.77 4.50 -1.27
C VAL A 87 -4.66 4.01 -0.14
N ARG A 88 -5.45 4.91 0.46
CA ARG A 88 -6.44 4.56 1.49
C ARG A 88 -7.53 3.62 0.97
N LYS A 89 -7.91 3.68 -0.32
CA LYS A 89 -8.81 2.69 -0.92
C LYS A 89 -8.16 1.31 -0.97
N ALA A 90 -6.89 1.21 -1.36
CA ALA A 90 -6.15 -0.05 -1.35
C ALA A 90 -6.00 -0.61 0.06
N TYR A 91 -5.66 0.26 1.03
CA TYR A 91 -5.58 -0.10 2.44
C TYR A 91 -6.92 -0.64 2.99
N ASN A 92 -8.02 0.06 2.72
CA ASN A 92 -9.36 -0.40 3.10
C ASN A 92 -9.78 -1.69 2.39
N ALA A 93 -9.37 -1.90 1.14
CA ALA A 93 -9.61 -3.15 0.43
C ALA A 93 -8.94 -4.32 1.16
N CYS A 94 -7.68 -4.16 1.59
CA CYS A 94 -6.98 -5.16 2.41
C CYS A 94 -7.72 -5.42 3.74
N LEU A 95 -8.04 -4.37 4.50
CA LEU A 95 -8.74 -4.48 5.79
C LEU A 95 -10.11 -5.18 5.67
N SER A 96 -10.82 -4.95 4.55
CA SER A 96 -12.17 -5.47 4.33
C SER A 96 -12.23 -7.00 4.30
N VAL A 97 -11.16 -7.66 3.85
CA VAL A 97 -11.02 -9.14 3.85
C VAL A 97 -11.11 -9.69 5.27
N TYR A 98 -10.63 -8.92 6.24
CA TYR A 98 -10.63 -9.27 7.66
C TYR A 98 -11.82 -8.69 8.43
N GLY A 99 -12.78 -8.10 7.72
CA GLY A 99 -13.96 -7.48 8.34
C GLY A 99 -13.64 -6.21 9.09
N MET A 100 -12.60 -5.47 8.69
CA MET A 100 -12.20 -4.19 9.27
C MET A 100 -12.32 -3.06 8.25
N GLN A 101 -12.32 -1.81 8.72
CA GLN A 101 -12.27 -0.62 7.88
C GLN A 101 -11.66 0.56 8.64
N VAL A 102 -11.08 1.50 7.89
CA VAL A 102 -10.70 2.82 8.39
C VAL A 102 -11.96 3.66 8.64
N ARG A 103 -11.97 4.38 9.75
CA ARG A 103 -12.95 5.41 10.11
C ARG A 103 -12.23 6.70 10.41
N THR A 104 -12.67 7.77 9.77
CA THR A 104 -12.25 9.12 10.12
C THR A 104 -12.79 9.49 11.49
N ILE A 105 -11.90 9.97 12.36
CA ILE A 105 -12.24 10.56 13.63
C ILE A 105 -12.47 12.05 13.38
N THR A 106 -13.60 12.57 13.82
CA THR A 106 -13.92 14.01 13.73
C THR A 106 -13.93 14.66 15.11
N ASP A 107 -13.61 15.94 15.17
CA ASP A 107 -13.83 16.76 16.37
C ASP A 107 -15.32 17.08 16.60
N GLY A 108 -15.61 17.90 17.60
CA GLY A 108 -16.98 18.32 17.93
C GLY A 108 -17.65 19.20 16.87
N ASP A 109 -16.88 19.78 15.95
CA ASP A 109 -17.34 20.63 14.85
C ASP A 109 -17.46 19.86 13.53
N GLY A 110 -17.06 18.58 13.51
CA GLY A 110 -17.11 17.69 12.35
C GLY A 110 -15.86 17.73 11.48
N ASN A 111 -14.77 18.39 11.90
CA ASN A 111 -13.53 18.40 11.15
C ASN A 111 -12.73 17.10 11.38
N PRO A 112 -12.09 16.53 10.35
CA PRO A 112 -11.28 15.34 10.50
C PRO A 112 -10.02 15.64 11.33
N ILE A 113 -9.81 14.87 12.41
CA ILE A 113 -8.65 15.00 13.32
C ILE A 113 -7.77 13.75 13.36
N GLY A 114 -8.15 12.70 12.63
CA GLY A 114 -7.37 11.48 12.54
C GLY A 114 -8.18 10.33 11.97
N GLU A 115 -7.61 9.13 12.08
CA GLU A 115 -8.22 7.90 11.60
C GLU A 115 -8.07 6.79 12.64
N SER A 116 -9.03 5.87 12.65
CA SER A 116 -8.99 4.65 13.46
C SER A 116 -9.45 3.47 12.62
N VAL A 117 -8.83 2.31 12.83
CA VAL A 117 -9.31 1.06 12.24
C VAL A 117 -10.28 0.39 13.20
N VAL A 118 -11.48 0.07 12.71
CA VAL A 118 -12.51 -0.57 13.51
C VAL A 118 -12.97 -1.88 12.87
N PRO A 119 -13.29 -2.92 13.67
CA PRO A 119 -13.99 -4.09 13.17
C PRO A 119 -15.42 -3.70 12.76
N VAL A 120 -15.84 -4.19 11.60
CA VAL A 120 -17.19 -4.03 11.05
C VAL A 120 -18.09 -5.20 11.45
N ARG A 121 -17.49 -6.38 11.74
CA ARG A 121 -18.21 -7.59 12.16
C ARG A 121 -17.40 -8.37 13.18
N GLY A 122 -18.08 -8.84 14.22
CA GLY A 122 -17.48 -9.67 15.27
C GLY A 122 -16.54 -8.91 16.19
N SER A 123 -15.98 -9.63 17.17
CA SER A 123 -14.87 -9.17 17.99
C SER A 123 -13.58 -9.84 17.52
N MET A 124 -12.51 -9.06 17.45
CA MET A 124 -11.15 -9.51 17.17
C MET A 124 -10.28 -9.19 18.38
N ASP A 125 -9.28 -10.02 18.67
CA ASP A 125 -8.30 -9.70 19.70
C ASP A 125 -7.36 -8.58 19.23
N ASP A 126 -6.96 -7.71 20.16
CA ASP A 126 -6.18 -6.50 19.84
C ASP A 126 -4.85 -6.82 19.15
N ARG A 127 -4.20 -7.93 19.52
CA ARG A 127 -2.92 -8.34 18.91
C ARG A 127 -3.10 -8.73 17.45
N ARG A 128 -4.12 -9.53 17.15
CA ARG A 128 -4.46 -9.89 15.79
C ARG A 128 -4.91 -8.69 14.98
N GLN A 129 -5.70 -7.79 15.57
CA GLN A 129 -6.11 -6.56 14.93
C GLN A 129 -4.90 -5.72 14.54
N SER A 130 -3.98 -5.46 15.47
CA SER A 130 -2.74 -4.71 15.20
C SER A 130 -1.92 -5.37 14.10
N SER A 131 -1.72 -6.69 14.17
CA SER A 131 -0.94 -7.41 13.15
C SER A 131 -1.54 -7.29 11.75
N ILE A 132 -2.87 -7.32 11.61
CA ILE A 132 -3.52 -7.17 10.31
C ILE A 132 -3.46 -5.72 9.85
N VAL A 133 -3.64 -4.76 10.76
CA VAL A 133 -3.48 -3.33 10.46
C VAL A 133 -2.08 -3.06 9.90
N ASP A 134 -1.04 -3.52 10.59
CA ASP A 134 0.35 -3.33 10.18
C ASP A 134 0.62 -4.00 8.83
N GLN A 135 0.16 -5.24 8.65
CA GLN A 135 0.27 -5.95 7.38
C GLN A 135 -0.39 -5.15 6.23
N CYS A 136 -1.63 -4.72 6.42
CA CYS A 136 -2.36 -3.98 5.40
C CYS A 136 -1.74 -2.61 5.11
N ARG A 137 -1.14 -1.95 6.11
CA ARG A 137 -0.41 -0.69 5.90
C ARG A 137 0.86 -0.89 5.06
N ILE A 138 1.56 -2.02 5.24
CA ILE A 138 2.72 -2.40 4.44
C ILE A 138 2.31 -2.75 3.01
N GLU A 139 1.34 -3.66 2.85
CA GLU A 139 0.93 -4.18 1.53
C GLU A 139 0.32 -3.12 0.61
N SER A 140 -0.26 -2.07 1.19
CA SER A 140 -0.82 -0.94 0.45
C SER A 140 0.12 0.24 0.29
N ASP A 141 1.35 0.18 0.85
CA ASP A 141 2.27 1.31 1.00
C ASP A 141 1.75 2.50 1.82
N TYR A 142 0.57 2.37 2.46
CA TYR A 142 -0.05 3.43 3.24
C TYR A 142 0.86 3.96 4.35
N GLN A 143 1.65 3.09 5.01
CA GLN A 143 2.58 3.53 6.06
C GLN A 143 3.67 4.49 5.58
N TRP A 144 4.05 4.41 4.30
CA TRP A 144 5.14 5.21 3.73
C TRP A 144 4.64 6.51 3.13
N LEU A 145 3.41 6.52 2.63
CA LEU A 145 2.83 7.67 1.93
C LEU A 145 2.01 8.59 2.85
N GLU A 146 1.36 8.05 3.89
CA GLU A 146 0.60 8.85 4.85
C GLU A 146 1.41 9.98 5.50
N PRO A 147 2.66 9.76 5.98
CA PRO A 147 3.44 10.82 6.62
C PRO A 147 3.88 11.94 5.67
N LEU A 148 3.89 11.66 4.36
CA LEU A 148 4.29 12.60 3.32
C LEU A 148 3.11 13.42 2.80
N ALA A 149 1.88 13.07 3.17
CA ALA A 149 0.70 13.73 2.66
C ALA A 149 0.56 15.15 3.22
N GLY A 150 0.62 16.15 2.34
CA GLY A 150 0.56 17.57 2.71
C GLY A 150 1.83 18.12 3.37
N ALA A 151 2.95 17.41 3.24
CA ALA A 151 4.28 17.85 3.64
C ALA A 151 4.89 18.83 2.62
#